data_AF-A0A1S3D4Q6-F1
#
_entry.id   AF-A0A1S3D4Q6-F1
#
_cell.length_a   1.000
_cell.length_b   1.000
_cell.length_c   1.000
_cell.angle_alpha   90.00
_cell.angle_beta   90.00
_cell.angle_gamma   90.00
#
_symmetry.space_group_name_H-M   'P 1'
#
loop_
_entity.id
_entity.type
_entity.pdbx_description
1 polymer ?
#
loop_
_entity_poly.entity_id
_entity_poly.type
_entity_poly.pdbx_seq_one_letter_code
_entity_poly.pdbx_strand_id
1 'polypeptide(L)'
;MKQECKEMMDLKEMLMTEEKDKAQRELAEAMRFNEMLLTEERDRSRREFIQIFETEFECPICHEMTVDVTILGTCSHVFCRYCITDWTRTRAPPLSCPVCRRAYTQPDIHQFAMGQSLLDKIEDKLPEELLRTREELVAERRRNPV
;
A
#
# COMPACT_ATOMS: atom_id res chain seq x y z
N MET A 1 28.63 -16.18 -65.16
CA MET A 1 27.48 -15.25 -65.26
C MET A 1 26.24 -15.68 -64.47
N LYS A 2 25.48 -16.73 -64.84
CA LYS A 2 24.25 -17.09 -64.09
C LYS A 2 24.51 -17.59 -62.66
N GLN A 3 25.62 -18.32 -62.46
CA GLN A 3 26.02 -18.87 -61.16
C GLN A 3 26.50 -17.78 -60.19
N GLU A 4 27.38 -16.88 -60.64
CA GLU A 4 27.87 -15.74 -59.85
C GLU A 4 26.74 -14.78 -59.45
N CYS A 5 25.73 -14.61 -60.31
CA CYS A 5 24.56 -13.79 -60.01
C CYS A 5 23.69 -14.42 -58.90
N LYS A 6 23.63 -15.76 -58.84
CA LYS A 6 22.90 -16.50 -57.80
C LYS A 6 23.62 -16.42 -56.45
N GLU A 7 24.94 -16.65 -56.43
CA GLU A 7 25.76 -16.55 -55.21
C GLU A 7 25.73 -15.15 -54.58
N MET A 8 25.71 -14.11 -55.42
CA MET A 8 25.56 -12.73 -54.96
C MET A 8 24.16 -12.44 -54.38
N MET A 9 23.10 -13.04 -54.93
CA MET A 9 21.75 -12.93 -54.37
C MET A 9 21.65 -13.65 -53.02
N ASP A 10 22.19 -14.87 -52.93
CA ASP A 10 22.20 -15.67 -51.70
C ASP A 10 22.98 -14.94 -50.59
N LEU A 11 24.14 -14.35 -50.90
CA LEU A 11 24.94 -13.57 -49.94
C LEU A 11 24.18 -12.34 -49.43
N LYS A 12 23.45 -11.65 -50.33
CA LYS A 12 22.63 -10.50 -49.96
C LYS A 12 21.49 -10.91 -49.05
N GLU A 13 20.82 -12.03 -49.32
CA GLU A 13 19.75 -12.54 -48.47
C GLU A 13 20.25 -12.94 -47.08
N MET A 14 21.44 -13.55 -46.99
CA MET A 14 22.10 -13.86 -45.72
C MET A 14 22.42 -12.60 -44.91
N LEU A 15 23.05 -11.59 -45.54
CA LEU A 15 23.35 -10.30 -44.89
C LEU A 15 22.09 -9.60 -44.38
N MET A 16 21.03 -9.55 -45.18
CA MET A 16 19.75 -8.95 -44.77
C MET A 16 19.11 -9.71 -43.60
N THR A 17 19.29 -11.04 -43.54
CA THR A 17 18.78 -11.88 -42.45
C THR A 17 19.59 -11.65 -41.17
N GLU A 18 20.92 -11.60 -41.26
CA GLU A 18 21.79 -11.30 -40.11
C GLU A 18 21.53 -9.91 -39.52
N GLU A 19 21.35 -8.89 -40.38
CA GLU A 19 21.00 -7.53 -39.95
C GLU A 19 19.63 -7.49 -39.27
N LYS A 20 18.63 -8.20 -39.83
CA LYS A 20 17.30 -8.32 -39.23
C LYS A 20 17.36 -9.02 -37.88
N ASP A 21 18.09 -10.12 -37.77
CA ASP A 21 18.23 -10.89 -36.52
C ASP A 21 18.95 -10.06 -35.45
N LYS A 22 19.95 -9.27 -35.84
CA LYS A 22 20.63 -8.33 -34.96
C LYS A 22 19.67 -7.26 -34.43
N ALA A 23 18.93 -6.61 -35.33
CA ALA A 23 17.93 -5.60 -34.94
C ALA A 23 16.84 -6.18 -34.04
N GLN A 24 16.40 -7.42 -34.28
CA GLN A 24 15.43 -8.12 -33.43
C GLN A 24 15.97 -8.40 -32.03
N ARG A 25 17.24 -8.80 -31.89
CA ARG A 25 17.88 -9.00 -30.58
C ARG A 25 17.97 -7.69 -29.79
N GLU A 26 18.42 -6.62 -30.44
CA GLU A 26 18.52 -5.28 -29.83
C GLU A 26 17.13 -4.78 -29.38
N LEU A 27 16.10 -4.96 -30.20
CA LEU A 27 14.72 -4.63 -29.84
C LEU A 27 14.24 -5.45 -28.63
N ALA A 28 14.50 -6.76 -28.61
CA ALA A 28 14.10 -7.62 -27.49
C ALA A 28 14.83 -7.25 -26.19
N GLU A 29 16.09 -6.85 -26.25
CA GLU A 29 16.86 -6.34 -25.10
C GLU A 29 16.28 -5.02 -24.59
N ALA A 30 16.00 -4.08 -25.49
CA ALA A 30 15.38 -2.80 -25.13
C ALA A 30 13.99 -3.00 -24.51
N MET A 31 13.18 -3.93 -25.03
CA MET A 31 11.87 -4.27 -24.47
C MET A 31 11.99 -4.86 -23.05
N ARG A 32 12.93 -5.77 -22.81
CA ARG A 32 13.18 -6.33 -21.47
C ARG A 32 13.61 -5.25 -20.48
N PHE A 33 14.49 -4.35 -20.91
CA PHE A 33 14.93 -3.23 -20.08
C PHE A 33 13.77 -2.30 -19.72
N ASN A 34 12.90 -2.00 -20.68
CA ASN A 34 11.70 -1.18 -20.43
C ASN A 34 10.73 -1.86 -19.43
N GLU A 35 10.51 -3.17 -19.56
CA GLU A 35 9.67 -3.93 -18.61
C GLU A 35 10.24 -3.94 -17.19
N MET A 36 11.56 -4.04 -17.06
CA MET A 36 12.26 -3.94 -15.78
C MET A 36 12.04 -2.57 -15.13
N LEU A 37 12.25 -1.48 -15.87
CA LEU A 37 12.04 -0.11 -15.38
C LEU A 37 10.58 0.12 -14.93
N LEU A 38 9.60 -0.30 -15.75
CA LEU A 38 8.19 -0.18 -15.38
C LEU A 38 7.85 -0.97 -14.11
N THR A 39 8.50 -2.12 -13.90
CA THR A 39 8.32 -2.91 -12.67
C THR A 39 8.92 -2.21 -11.46
N GLU A 40 10.12 -1.66 -11.58
CA GLU A 40 10.78 -0.90 -10.50
C GLU A 40 9.99 0.35 -10.11
N GLU A 41 9.45 1.10 -11.08
CA GLU A 41 8.60 2.26 -10.82
C GLU A 41 7.33 1.89 -10.07
N ARG A 42 6.66 0.81 -10.50
CA ARG A 42 5.49 0.27 -9.81
C ARG A 42 5.83 -0.19 -8.39
N ASP A 43 6.97 -0.84 -8.19
CA ASP A 43 7.43 -1.28 -6.87
C ASP A 43 7.80 -0.11 -5.95
N ARG A 44 8.36 0.97 -6.51
CA ARG A 44 8.60 2.22 -5.79
C ARG A 44 7.28 2.84 -5.35
N SER A 45 6.35 3.03 -6.29
CA SER A 45 5.04 3.63 -6.01
C SER A 45 4.26 2.80 -4.98
N ARG A 46 4.32 1.47 -5.05
CA ARG A 46 3.73 0.57 -4.04
C ARG A 46 4.34 0.78 -2.66
N ARG A 47 5.67 0.89 -2.55
CA ARG A 47 6.36 1.12 -1.27
C ARG A 47 6.01 2.46 -0.66
N GLU A 48 6.03 3.53 -1.46
CA GLU A 48 5.64 4.86 -1.02
C GLU A 48 4.18 4.90 -0.53
N PHE A 49 3.29 4.23 -1.27
CA PHE A 49 1.90 4.07 -0.86
C PHE A 49 1.80 3.36 0.50
N ILE A 50 2.40 2.17 0.66
CA ILE A 50 2.38 1.42 1.92
C ILE A 50 2.88 2.29 3.10
N GLN A 51 3.99 2.99 2.92
CA GLN A 51 4.56 3.84 3.96
C GLN A 51 3.60 4.94 4.40
N ILE A 52 2.93 5.63 3.47
CA ILE A 52 1.93 6.65 3.80
C ILE A 52 0.78 6.03 4.61
N PHE A 53 0.32 4.83 4.24
CA PHE A 53 -0.79 4.18 4.95
C PHE A 53 -0.42 3.73 6.35
N GLU A 54 0.78 3.17 6.53
CA GLU A 54 1.28 2.82 7.86
C GLU A 54 1.28 4.04 8.78
N THR A 55 1.72 5.22 8.29
CA THR A 55 1.79 6.42 9.13
C THR A 55 0.45 7.11 9.36
N GLU A 56 -0.38 7.26 8.32
CA GLU A 56 -1.63 8.02 8.42
C GLU A 56 -2.76 7.27 9.14
N PHE A 57 -2.68 5.94 9.20
CA PHE A 57 -3.66 5.10 9.89
C PHE A 57 -3.12 4.42 11.14
N GLU A 58 -1.92 4.78 11.59
CA GLU A 58 -1.42 4.37 12.88
C GLU A 58 -2.28 4.96 14.00
N CYS A 59 -2.78 4.11 14.88
CA CYS A 59 -3.46 4.59 16.08
C CYS A 59 -2.41 5.09 17.09
N PRO A 60 -2.47 6.37 17.53
CA PRO A 60 -1.45 6.95 18.40
C PRO A 60 -1.48 6.44 19.85
N ILE A 61 -2.37 5.49 20.19
CA ILE A 61 -2.42 4.85 21.52
C ILE A 61 -1.68 3.51 21.51
N CYS A 62 -1.89 2.69 20.46
CA CYS A 62 -1.32 1.35 20.39
C CYS A 62 -0.21 1.20 19.35
N HIS A 63 0.01 2.21 18.50
CA HIS A 63 1.00 2.20 17.41
C HIS A 63 0.77 1.06 16.39
N GLU A 64 -0.49 0.67 16.22
CA GLU A 64 -0.91 -0.33 15.24
C GLU A 64 -1.86 0.31 14.24
N MET A 65 -2.01 -0.32 13.07
CA MET A 65 -3.01 0.10 12.10
C MET A 65 -4.41 0.13 12.73
N THR A 66 -5.12 1.24 12.53
CA THR A 66 -6.39 1.50 13.21
C THR A 66 -7.42 0.41 12.94
N VAL A 67 -8.11 -0.06 13.98
CA VAL A 67 -9.22 -1.02 13.91
C VAL A 67 -10.47 -0.36 14.47
N ASP A 68 -11.59 -0.50 13.76
CA ASP A 68 -12.85 0.19 14.05
C ASP A 68 -12.59 1.71 14.14
N VAL A 69 -12.28 2.34 13.01
CA VAL A 69 -11.85 3.76 12.94
C VAL A 69 -12.81 4.64 13.72
N THR A 70 -12.27 5.36 14.71
CA THR A 70 -13.02 6.24 15.59
C THR A 70 -12.37 7.61 15.66
N ILE A 71 -13.17 8.66 15.59
CA ILE A 71 -12.72 10.05 15.57
C ILE A 71 -13.29 10.80 16.79
N LEU A 72 -12.48 11.69 17.36
CA LEU A 72 -12.97 12.65 18.36
C LEU A 72 -13.52 13.89 17.65
N GLY A 73 -14.83 14.11 17.72
CA GLY A 73 -15.52 15.22 17.03
C GLY A 73 -15.02 16.62 17.40
N THR A 74 -14.44 16.79 18.60
CA THR A 74 -13.90 18.09 19.04
C THR A 74 -12.57 18.47 18.38
N CYS A 75 -11.79 17.49 17.89
CA CYS A 75 -10.42 17.73 17.42
C CYS A 75 -10.00 16.93 16.19
N SER A 76 -10.86 16.06 15.68
CA SER A 76 -10.66 15.21 14.50
C SER A 76 -9.50 14.20 14.57
N HIS A 77 -8.91 13.96 15.74
CA HIS A 77 -7.90 12.90 15.88
C HIS A 77 -8.56 11.51 15.85
N VAL A 78 -7.86 10.59 15.19
CA VAL A 78 -8.33 9.23 14.88
C VAL A 78 -7.65 8.21 15.79
N PHE A 79 -8.42 7.23 16.24
CA PHE A 79 -7.97 6.14 17.11
C PHE A 79 -8.70 4.85 16.74
N CYS A 80 -8.19 3.73 17.24
CA CYS A 80 -9.00 2.51 17.32
C CYS A 80 -10.16 2.73 18.29
N ARG A 81 -11.35 2.21 17.97
CA ARG A 81 -12.50 2.22 18.90
C ARG A 81 -12.10 1.64 20.25
N TYR A 82 -11.46 0.47 20.23
CA TYR A 82 -10.99 -0.21 21.43
C TYR A 82 -10.13 0.72 22.31
N CYS A 83 -9.13 1.37 21.71
CA CYS A 83 -8.16 2.19 22.41
C CYS A 83 -8.77 3.45 23.03
N ILE A 84 -9.60 4.18 22.29
CA ILE A 84 -10.19 5.43 22.82
C ILE A 84 -11.28 5.14 23.85
N THR A 85 -12.01 4.04 23.70
CA THR A 85 -12.99 3.59 24.70
C THR A 85 -12.29 3.18 26.00
N ASP A 86 -11.22 2.37 25.93
CA ASP A 86 -10.46 2.01 27.14
C ASP A 86 -9.78 3.22 27.79
N TRP A 87 -9.23 4.13 26.98
CA TRP A 87 -8.66 5.40 27.44
C TRP A 87 -9.69 6.23 28.23
N THR A 88 -10.94 6.23 27.77
CA THR A 88 -12.06 6.94 28.39
C THR A 88 -12.52 6.26 29.68
N ARG A 89 -12.60 4.93 29.69
CA ARG A 89 -13.04 4.13 30.84
C ARG A 89 -12.07 4.20 32.02
N THR A 90 -10.77 4.27 31.75
CA THR A 90 -9.70 4.24 32.76
C THR A 90 -9.40 5.60 33.39
N ARG A 91 -10.04 6.69 32.95
CA ARG A 91 -9.76 8.05 33.41
C ARG A 91 -10.98 8.75 33.99
N ALA A 92 -10.78 9.46 35.09
CA ALA A 92 -11.77 10.39 35.61
C ALA A 92 -11.86 11.65 34.73
N PRO A 93 -13.05 12.26 34.59
CA PRO A 93 -13.19 13.55 33.93
C PRO A 93 -12.32 14.64 34.58
N PRO A 94 -11.86 15.65 33.81
CA PRO A 94 -12.14 15.87 32.40
C PRO A 94 -11.33 14.95 31.48
N LEU A 95 -11.98 14.40 30.46
CA LEU A 95 -11.30 13.61 29.43
C LEU A 95 -10.52 14.55 28.51
N SER A 96 -9.32 14.14 28.11
CA SER A 96 -8.47 14.90 27.19
C SER A 96 -7.93 13.99 26.09
N CYS A 97 -7.92 14.52 24.86
CA CYS A 97 -7.43 13.82 23.68
C CYS A 97 -5.96 13.38 23.90
N PRO A 98 -5.61 12.10 23.65
CA PRO A 98 -4.23 11.62 23.80
C PRO A 98 -3.20 12.37 22.95
N VAL A 99 -3.63 12.94 21.82
CA VAL A 99 -2.75 13.61 20.87
C VAL A 99 -2.59 15.09 21.22
N CYS A 100 -3.70 15.85 21.21
CA CYS A 100 -3.66 17.31 21.32
C CYS A 100 -4.16 17.86 22.66
N ARG A 101 -4.55 16.98 23.59
CA ARG A 101 -5.06 17.31 24.93
C ARG A 101 -6.35 18.15 24.96
N ARG A 102 -7.00 18.37 23.82
CA ARG A 102 -8.32 19.02 23.77
C ARG A 102 -9.33 18.22 24.60
N ALA A 103 -10.12 18.93 25.40
CA ALA A 103 -11.17 18.32 26.20
C ALA A 103 -12.26 17.71 25.29
N TYR A 104 -12.84 16.60 25.74
CA TYR A 104 -13.97 15.95 25.07
C TYR A 104 -14.83 15.20 26.09
N THR A 105 -15.97 14.70 25.64
CA THR A 105 -16.93 13.88 26.38
C THR A 105 -17.26 12.62 25.59
N GLN A 106 -17.85 11.60 26.21
CA GLN A 106 -18.19 10.36 25.51
C GLN A 106 -19.04 10.57 24.23
N PRO A 107 -20.04 11.49 24.20
CA PRO A 107 -20.77 11.80 22.98
C PRO A 107 -19.92 12.35 21.82
N ASP A 108 -18.72 12.87 22.08
CA ASP A 108 -17.81 13.36 21.04
C ASP A 108 -17.03 12.22 20.36
N ILE A 109 -17.19 10.97 20.81
CA ILE A 109 -16.54 9.80 20.22
C ILE A 109 -17.45 9.24 19.12
N HIS A 110 -16.97 9.26 17.87
CA HIS A 110 -17.76 8.82 16.72
C HIS A 110 -17.04 7.75 15.92
N GLN A 111 -17.72 6.65 15.60
CA GLN A 111 -17.23 5.71 14.60
C GLN A 111 -17.23 6.38 13.23
N PHE A 112 -16.12 6.28 12.51
CA PHE A 112 -15.93 6.89 11.21
C PHE A 112 -15.99 5.83 10.11
N ALA A 113 -17.21 5.44 9.73
CA ALA A 113 -17.47 4.37 8.76
C ALA A 113 -16.77 4.60 7.40
N MET A 114 -16.69 5.85 6.95
CA MET A 114 -15.96 6.20 5.72
C MET A 114 -14.45 5.91 5.85
N GLY A 115 -13.85 6.20 7.00
CA GLY A 115 -12.45 5.88 7.28
C GLY A 115 -12.21 4.37 7.35
N GLN A 116 -13.15 3.62 7.92
CA GLN A 116 -13.07 2.16 7.93
C GLN A 116 -13.15 1.58 6.51
N SER A 117 -14.10 2.03 5.69
CA SER A 117 -14.22 1.57 4.30
C SER A 117 -13.00 1.92 3.45
N LEU A 118 -12.34 3.04 3.73
CA LEU A 118 -11.08 3.38 3.09
C LEU A 118 -10.00 2.36 3.48
N LEU A 119 -9.80 2.12 4.78
CA LEU A 119 -8.86 1.13 5.30
C LEU A 119 -9.05 -0.25 4.68
N ASP A 120 -10.30 -0.76 4.66
CA ASP A 120 -10.60 -2.09 4.13
C ASP A 120 -10.14 -2.23 2.65
N LYS A 121 -10.28 -1.18 1.84
CA LYS A 121 -9.83 -1.19 0.43
C LYS A 121 -8.31 -1.20 0.28
N ILE A 122 -7.60 -0.66 1.27
CA ILE A 122 -6.14 -0.57 1.26
C ILE A 122 -5.54 -1.88 1.74
N GLU A 123 -6.17 -2.54 2.71
CA GLU A 123 -5.74 -3.84 3.24
C GLU A 123 -5.48 -4.86 2.13
N ASP A 124 -6.35 -4.92 1.12
CA ASP A 124 -6.19 -5.78 -0.06
C ASP A 124 -4.89 -5.55 -0.87
N LYS A 125 -4.17 -4.46 -0.59
CA LYS A 125 -2.94 -4.04 -1.29
C LYS A 125 -1.70 -4.10 -0.39
N LEU A 126 -1.86 -4.44 0.89
CA LEU A 126 -0.75 -4.54 1.81
C LEU A 126 0.03 -5.85 1.63
N PRO A 127 1.32 -5.87 1.98
CA PRO A 127 2.09 -7.11 2.10
C PRO A 127 1.44 -8.09 3.07
N GLU A 128 1.57 -9.39 2.78
CA GLU A 128 0.98 -10.46 3.56
C GLU A 128 1.37 -10.42 5.05
N GLU A 129 2.60 -10.01 5.35
CA GLU A 129 3.08 -9.89 6.73
C GLU A 129 2.27 -8.88 7.55
N LEU A 130 1.93 -7.72 6.99
CA LEU A 130 1.13 -6.69 7.66
C LEU A 130 -0.32 -7.14 7.83
N LEU A 131 -0.86 -7.86 6.84
CA LEU A 131 -2.22 -8.38 6.89
C LEU A 131 -2.39 -9.37 8.04
N ARG A 132 -1.43 -10.30 8.22
CA ARG A 132 -1.47 -11.25 9.33
C ARG A 132 -1.47 -10.56 10.70
N THR A 133 -0.56 -9.60 10.90
CA THR A 133 -0.50 -8.81 12.15
C THR A 133 -1.82 -8.11 12.43
N ARG A 134 -2.43 -7.53 11.39
CA ARG A 134 -3.73 -6.87 11.49
C ARG A 134 -4.85 -7.85 11.86
N GLU A 135 -4.93 -9.00 11.19
CA GLU A 135 -5.94 -10.03 11.45
C GLU A 135 -5.87 -10.53 12.90
N GLU A 136 -4.65 -10.76 13.41
CA GLU A 136 -4.41 -11.17 14.80
C GLU A 136 -4.91 -10.11 15.79
N LEU A 137 -4.56 -8.84 15.57
CA LEU A 137 -5.01 -7.71 16.40
C LEU A 137 -6.53 -7.57 16.40
N VAL A 138 -7.16 -7.67 15.23
CA VAL A 138 -8.62 -7.62 15.07
C VAL A 138 -9.26 -8.79 15.83
N ALA A 139 -8.73 -10.00 15.69
CA ALA A 139 -9.24 -11.19 16.37
C ALA A 139 -9.07 -11.09 17.90
N GLU A 140 -7.96 -10.54 18.39
CA GLU A 140 -7.74 -10.26 19.80
C GLU A 140 -8.80 -9.31 20.36
N ARG A 141 -9.02 -8.16 19.70
CA ARG A 141 -10.00 -7.15 20.14
C ARG A 141 -11.45 -7.64 20.05
N ARG A 142 -11.74 -8.55 19.13
CA ARG A 142 -13.05 -9.23 19.08
C ARG A 142 -13.25 -10.21 20.24
N ARG A 143 -12.18 -10.89 20.68
CA ARG A 143 -12.23 -11.80 21.84
C ARG A 143 -12.31 -11.04 23.16
N ASN A 144 -11.70 -9.86 23.23
CA ASN A 144 -11.64 -9.02 24.43
C ASN A 144 -12.29 -7.65 24.16
N PRO A 145 -13.62 -7.49 24.20
CA PRO A 145 -14.27 -6.20 23.99
C PRO A 145 -14.12 -5.26 25.21
N VAL A 146 -14.10 -3.95 24.95
CA VAL A 146 -14.08 -2.87 25.96
C VAL A 146 -15.45 -2.30 26.27
#